data_AF-A0A2K4Y758-F1
#
_entry.id   AF-A0A2K4Y758-F1
#
_cell.length_a   1.000
_cell.length_b   1.000
_cell.length_c   1.000
_cell.angle_alpha   90.00
_cell.angle_beta   90.00
_cell.angle_gamma   90.00
#
_symmetry.space_group_name_H-M   'P 1'
#
loop_
_entity.id
_entity.type
_entity.pdbx_description
1 polymer ?
#
loop_
_entity_poly.entity_id
_entity_poly.type
_entity_poly.pdbx_seq_one_letter_code
_entity_poly.pdbx_strand_id
1 'polypeptide(L)'
;LLDPDGNYTDTDRARRRGLTLGPQQLDGMSALSGWLTPEARASLEAVLAKLAAPGMCNPDDDTPCVDGAPTQDAIDHDPRSPAQRHHDGLNAALRAVLASGELGQHNGLPATIIVSTTLQELEAAAGHAITGGGSWLPISDVIRLARHAHHYLTLFDERKPVVLYHA
;
A
#
# COMPACT_ATOMS: atom_id res chain seq x y z
N LEU A 1 22.76 -15.53 17.25
CA LEU A 1 22.97 -16.98 17.42
C LEU A 1 23.52 -17.50 16.10
N LEU A 2 24.82 -17.83 16.06
CA LEU A 2 25.50 -18.37 14.88
C LEU A 2 25.24 -19.89 14.83
N ASP A 3 24.88 -20.38 13.66
CA ASP A 3 24.60 -21.79 13.37
C ASP A 3 25.90 -22.63 13.50
N PRO A 4 25.95 -23.69 14.33
CA PRO A 4 27.14 -24.51 14.52
C PRO A 4 27.47 -25.47 13.35
N ASP A 5 26.56 -25.66 12.39
CA ASP A 5 26.64 -26.79 11.44
C ASP A 5 27.13 -26.41 10.02
N GLY A 6 27.42 -25.13 9.75
CA GLY A 6 28.13 -24.73 8.53
C GLY A 6 27.25 -24.37 7.33
N ASN A 7 27.17 -23.07 7.08
CA ASN A 7 26.96 -22.38 5.81
C ASN A 7 25.69 -22.70 5.01
N TYR A 8 24.61 -21.95 5.28
CA TYR A 8 23.66 -21.63 4.20
C TYR A 8 24.42 -20.92 3.08
N THR A 9 24.49 -21.54 1.91
CA THR A 9 25.08 -20.90 0.72
C THR A 9 24.14 -19.82 0.19
N ASP A 10 24.67 -18.90 -0.62
CA ASP A 10 23.82 -17.95 -1.35
C ASP A 10 22.79 -18.66 -2.25
N THR A 11 23.14 -19.83 -2.78
CA THR A 11 22.24 -20.65 -3.58
C THR A 11 21.07 -21.19 -2.75
N ASP A 12 21.30 -21.62 -1.51
CA ASP A 12 20.23 -22.12 -0.63
C ASP A 12 19.29 -21.00 -0.21
N ARG A 13 19.84 -19.82 0.14
CA ARG A 13 19.05 -18.61 0.38
C ARG A 13 18.23 -18.22 -0.84
N ALA A 14 18.84 -18.27 -2.02
CA ALA A 14 18.16 -17.98 -3.27
C ALA A 14 16.98 -18.93 -3.51
N ARG A 15 17.11 -20.23 -3.26
CA ARG A 15 16.00 -21.18 -3.43
C ARG A 15 14.85 -21.00 -2.44
N ARG A 16 15.15 -20.53 -1.22
CA ARG A 16 14.16 -20.35 -0.16
C ARG A 16 13.42 -19.02 -0.22
N ARG A 17 14.04 -17.98 -0.80
CA ARG A 17 13.46 -16.63 -0.83
C ARG A 17 12.11 -16.64 -1.57
N GLY A 18 11.14 -15.93 -1.03
CA GLY A 18 9.83 -15.81 -1.65
C GLY A 18 8.95 -14.88 -0.85
N LEU A 19 8.04 -14.20 -1.54
CA LEU A 19 6.94 -13.45 -0.95
C LEU A 19 5.65 -13.91 -1.62
N THR A 20 4.65 -14.22 -0.80
CA THR A 20 3.35 -14.71 -1.26
C THR A 20 2.28 -13.83 -0.63
N LEU A 21 1.50 -13.19 -1.49
CA LEU A 21 0.26 -12.54 -1.13
C LEU A 21 -0.87 -13.57 -1.27
N GLY A 22 -1.52 -13.90 -0.16
CA GLY A 22 -2.63 -14.84 -0.12
C GLY A 22 -3.90 -14.26 -0.74
N PRO A 23 -4.92 -15.11 -0.99
CA PRO A 23 -6.20 -14.65 -1.50
C PRO A 23 -6.82 -13.65 -0.53
N GLN A 24 -7.55 -12.68 -1.10
CA GLN A 24 -8.30 -11.72 -0.33
C GLN A 24 -9.43 -12.42 0.43
N GLN A 25 -9.53 -12.13 1.73
CA GLN A 25 -10.58 -12.63 2.61
C GLN A 25 -11.83 -11.75 2.48
N LEU A 26 -12.93 -12.17 3.11
CA LEU A 26 -14.23 -11.48 3.04
C LEU A 26 -14.20 -10.05 3.59
N ASP A 27 -13.26 -9.77 4.49
CA ASP A 27 -13.03 -8.45 5.07
C ASP A 27 -12.10 -7.57 4.21
N GLY A 28 -11.68 -8.05 3.04
CA GLY A 28 -10.75 -7.36 2.16
C GLY A 28 -9.27 -7.54 2.53
N MET A 29 -8.96 -8.27 3.61
CA MET A 29 -7.59 -8.48 4.06
C MET A 29 -6.91 -9.64 3.32
N SER A 30 -5.60 -9.55 3.13
CA SER A 30 -4.78 -10.65 2.60
C SER A 30 -3.59 -10.90 3.51
N ALA A 31 -3.27 -12.18 3.72
CA ALA A 31 -2.03 -12.55 4.39
C ALA A 31 -0.83 -12.33 3.46
N LEU A 32 0.23 -11.70 3.97
CA LEU A 32 1.54 -11.65 3.32
C LEU A 32 2.51 -12.57 4.09
N SER A 33 3.15 -13.51 3.40
CA SER A 33 4.07 -14.47 4.02
C SER A 33 5.27 -14.78 3.13
N GLY A 34 6.34 -15.32 3.71
CA GLY A 34 7.52 -15.75 2.96
C GLY A 34 8.84 -15.56 3.70
N TRP A 35 9.94 -15.87 3.01
CA TRP A 35 11.31 -15.73 3.52
C TRP A 35 12.05 -14.63 2.77
N LEU A 36 12.58 -13.66 3.51
CA LEU A 36 13.41 -12.60 2.96
C LEU A 36 14.88 -13.04 2.88
N THR A 37 15.59 -12.58 1.86
CA THR A 37 17.06 -12.60 1.87
C THR A 37 17.59 -11.65 2.95
N PRO A 38 18.84 -11.81 3.41
CA PRO A 38 19.45 -10.85 4.35
C PRO A 38 19.42 -9.40 3.83
N GLU A 39 19.67 -9.21 2.53
CA GLU A 39 19.57 -7.91 1.86
C GLU A 39 18.14 -7.33 1.93
N ALA A 40 17.13 -8.11 1.52
CA ALA A 40 15.74 -7.65 1.56
C ALA A 40 15.26 -7.39 2.99
N ARG A 41 15.74 -8.17 3.97
CA ARG A 41 15.46 -7.95 5.39
C ARG A 41 16.05 -6.62 5.86
N ALA A 42 17.33 -6.34 5.56
CA ALA A 42 17.99 -5.11 5.95
C ALA A 42 17.31 -3.87 5.33
N SER A 43 16.94 -3.95 4.05
CA SER A 43 16.21 -2.89 3.35
C SER A 43 14.83 -2.65 3.99
N LEU A 44 14.09 -3.71 4.29
CA LEU A 44 12.78 -3.58 4.95
C LEU A 44 12.92 -3.01 6.38
N GLU A 45 13.92 -3.45 7.15
CA GLU A 45 14.20 -2.89 8.49
C GLU A 45 14.47 -1.39 8.43
N ALA A 46 15.28 -0.93 7.47
CA ALA A 46 15.59 0.49 7.33
C ALA A 46 14.34 1.32 6.96
N VAL A 47 13.52 0.83 6.03
CA VAL A 47 12.26 1.49 5.65
C VAL A 47 11.30 1.55 6.83
N LEU A 48 11.11 0.43 7.54
CA LEU A 48 10.21 0.39 8.70
C LEU A 48 10.72 1.22 9.87
N ALA A 49 12.02 1.25 10.12
CA ALA A 49 12.60 2.13 11.14
C ALA A 49 12.28 3.61 10.88
N LYS A 50 12.21 4.02 9.61
CA LYS A 50 11.86 5.38 9.23
C LYS A 50 10.34 5.65 9.25
N LEU A 51 9.54 4.74 8.70
CA LEU A 51 8.12 4.99 8.41
C LEU A 51 7.14 4.37 9.42
N ALA A 52 7.61 3.49 10.30
CA ALA A 52 6.78 2.80 11.29
C ALA A 52 7.16 3.13 12.75
N ALA A 53 7.96 4.18 12.96
CA ALA A 53 8.16 4.75 14.29
C ALA A 53 6.83 5.29 14.85
N PRO A 54 6.65 5.38 16.17
CA PRO A 54 5.45 6.00 16.76
C PRO A 54 5.17 7.39 16.16
N GLY A 55 3.91 7.69 15.88
CA GLY A 55 3.46 8.92 15.23
C GLY A 55 3.70 9.01 13.71
N MET A 56 4.48 8.08 13.11
CA MET A 56 4.69 8.06 11.66
C MET A 56 3.55 7.34 10.94
N CYS A 57 3.19 7.86 9.76
CA CYS A 57 2.25 7.26 8.80
C CYS A 57 0.93 6.81 9.43
N ASN A 58 0.41 7.54 10.43
CA ASN A 58 -0.86 7.21 11.06
C ASN A 58 -2.03 7.49 10.10
N PRO A 59 -2.79 6.47 9.65
CA PRO A 59 -3.90 6.68 8.74
C PRO A 59 -5.09 7.44 9.37
N ASP A 60 -5.13 7.54 10.70
CA ASP A 60 -6.18 8.26 11.44
C ASP A 60 -5.91 9.77 11.49
N ASP A 61 -4.71 10.22 11.12
CA ASP A 61 -4.36 11.64 11.04
C ASP A 61 -4.87 12.25 9.72
N ASP A 62 -5.40 13.48 9.76
CA ASP A 62 -5.82 14.20 8.55
C ASP A 62 -4.66 14.41 7.55
N THR A 63 -3.45 14.63 8.07
CA THR A 63 -2.22 14.73 7.29
C THR A 63 -1.15 13.86 7.95
N PRO A 64 -1.06 12.56 7.58
CA PRO A 64 -0.12 11.64 8.19
C PRO A 64 1.32 12.11 8.03
N CYS A 65 2.11 12.08 9.11
CA CYS A 65 3.53 12.38 9.05
C CYS A 65 4.27 11.28 8.26
N VAL A 66 4.67 11.58 7.03
CA VAL A 66 5.44 10.67 6.16
C VAL A 66 6.89 11.11 6.00
N ASP A 67 7.15 12.40 6.19
CA ASP A 67 8.47 13.04 6.13
C ASP A 67 8.78 13.78 7.42
N GLY A 68 10.07 14.00 7.70
CA GLY A 68 10.49 14.68 8.92
C GLY A 68 10.31 13.82 10.18
N ALA A 69 10.11 14.48 11.32
CA ALA A 69 9.86 13.83 12.61
C ALA A 69 8.43 14.14 13.07
N PRO A 70 7.69 13.17 13.63
CA PRO A 70 6.36 13.41 14.16
C PRO A 70 6.45 14.28 15.43
N THR A 71 5.33 14.93 15.78
CA THR A 71 5.25 15.73 17.01
C THR A 71 5.34 14.81 18.23
N GLN A 72 5.80 15.35 19.37
CA GLN A 72 5.85 14.59 20.61
C GLN A 72 4.46 14.08 21.04
N ASP A 73 3.42 14.88 20.81
CA ASP A 73 2.04 14.50 21.10
C ASP A 73 1.57 13.31 20.25
N ALA A 74 1.91 13.28 18.96
CA ALA A 74 1.60 12.15 18.08
C ALA A 74 2.38 10.89 18.46
N ILE A 75 3.62 11.03 18.97
CA ILE A 75 4.42 9.91 19.48
C ILE A 75 3.79 9.32 20.74
N ASP A 76 3.45 10.17 21.70
CA ASP A 76 2.99 9.77 23.03
C ASP A 76 1.58 9.17 23.01
N HIS A 77 0.74 9.61 22.06
CA HIS A 77 -0.65 9.17 21.93
C HIS A 77 -0.89 8.20 20.77
N ASP A 78 0.14 7.64 20.13
CA ASP A 78 -0.03 6.63 19.08
C ASP A 78 -0.57 5.31 19.66
N PRO A 79 -1.84 4.95 19.43
CA PRO A 79 -2.44 3.76 20.05
C PRO A 79 -2.08 2.46 19.32
N ARG A 80 -1.43 2.56 18.16
CA ARG A 80 -1.21 1.41 17.28
C ARG A 80 -0.15 0.48 17.85
N SER A 81 -0.34 -0.81 17.65
CA SER A 81 0.71 -1.80 17.92
C SER A 81 1.88 -1.65 16.94
N PRO A 82 3.08 -2.17 17.27
CA PRO A 82 4.20 -2.21 16.33
C PRO A 82 3.86 -2.88 14.99
N ALA A 83 3.03 -3.93 15.02
CA ALA A 83 2.61 -4.63 13.80
C ALA A 83 1.72 -3.75 12.90
N GLN A 84 0.78 -3.00 13.49
CA GLN A 84 -0.05 -2.03 12.77
C GLN A 84 0.80 -0.89 12.18
N ARG A 85 1.74 -0.34 12.96
CA ARG A 85 2.67 0.67 12.43
C ARG A 85 3.52 0.14 11.28
N HIS A 86 4.01 -1.10 11.39
CA HIS A 86 4.76 -1.73 10.29
C HIS A 86 3.91 -1.86 9.02
N HIS A 87 2.64 -2.25 9.16
CA HIS A 87 1.70 -2.29 8.04
C HIS A 87 1.53 -0.90 7.41
N ASP A 88 1.26 0.12 8.22
CA ASP A 88 0.98 1.47 7.72
C ASP A 88 2.22 2.11 7.08
N GLY A 89 3.39 1.92 7.69
CA GLY A 89 4.67 2.37 7.14
C GLY A 89 5.03 1.66 5.83
N LEU A 90 4.81 0.34 5.74
CA LEU A 90 4.98 -0.40 4.48
C LEU A 90 4.02 0.12 3.40
N ASN A 91 2.75 0.34 3.76
CA ASN A 91 1.75 0.86 2.84
C ASN A 91 2.11 2.29 2.36
N ALA A 92 2.61 3.15 3.25
CA ALA A 92 3.13 4.46 2.88
C ALA A 92 4.32 4.38 1.92
N ALA A 93 5.26 3.46 2.17
CA ALA A 93 6.40 3.22 1.28
C ALA A 93 5.93 2.76 -0.12
N LEU A 94 4.99 1.82 -0.21
CA LEU A 94 4.44 1.35 -1.49
C LEU A 94 3.75 2.49 -2.26
N ARG A 95 3.00 3.36 -1.57
CA ARG A 95 2.41 4.55 -2.19
C ARG A 95 3.47 5.52 -2.70
N ALA A 96 4.53 5.78 -1.92
CA ALA A 96 5.61 6.65 -2.32
C ALA A 96 6.35 6.11 -3.57
N VAL A 97 6.55 4.80 -3.66
CA VAL A 97 7.16 4.14 -4.82
C VAL A 97 6.26 4.24 -6.06
N LEU A 98 4.94 4.09 -5.93
CA LEU A 98 4.00 4.30 -7.04
C LEU A 98 3.99 5.78 -7.48
N ALA A 99 4.04 6.70 -6.52
CA ALA A 99 4.01 8.14 -6.77
C ALA A 99 5.33 8.69 -7.33
N SER A 100 6.47 7.99 -7.16
CA SER A 100 7.77 8.46 -7.65
C SER A 100 7.85 8.53 -9.17
N GLY A 101 7.01 7.75 -9.88
CA GLY A 101 7.06 7.62 -11.34
C GLY A 101 8.25 6.81 -11.85
N GLU A 102 9.10 6.29 -10.96
CA GLU A 102 10.33 5.58 -11.32
C GLU A 102 10.11 4.09 -11.62
N LEU A 103 8.94 3.55 -11.28
CA LEU A 103 8.57 2.16 -11.60
C LEU A 103 8.37 1.91 -13.11
N GLY A 104 8.39 2.97 -13.93
CA GLY A 104 8.20 2.87 -15.36
C GLY A 104 6.75 2.54 -15.73
N GLN A 105 6.59 1.78 -16.82
CA GLN A 105 5.28 1.47 -17.40
C GLN A 105 4.96 -0.02 -17.37
N HIS A 106 3.68 -0.32 -17.18
CA HIS A 106 3.09 -1.63 -17.34
C HIS A 106 1.94 -1.54 -18.35
N ASN A 107 2.00 -2.31 -19.44
CA ASN A 107 1.05 -2.24 -20.57
C ASN A 107 0.86 -0.83 -21.16
N GLY A 108 1.93 -0.03 -21.22
CA GLY A 108 1.91 1.32 -21.79
C GLY A 108 1.35 2.42 -20.86
N LEU A 109 0.97 2.08 -19.63
CA LEU A 109 0.56 3.02 -18.60
C LEU A 109 1.60 3.06 -17.47
N PRO A 110 1.84 4.22 -16.83
CA PRO A 110 2.64 4.27 -15.61
C PRO A 110 2.11 3.26 -14.58
N ALA A 111 2.99 2.67 -13.78
CA ALA A 111 2.59 1.79 -12.69
C ALA A 111 1.65 2.54 -11.72
N THR A 112 0.34 2.26 -11.82
CA THR A 112 -0.73 3.00 -11.14
C THR A 112 -1.83 2.04 -10.71
N ILE A 113 -2.55 2.41 -9.65
CA ILE A 113 -3.74 1.66 -9.21
C ILE A 113 -4.94 2.20 -10.01
N ILE A 114 -5.43 1.40 -10.96
CA ILE A 114 -6.69 1.68 -11.66
C ILE A 114 -7.81 1.11 -10.80
N VAL A 115 -8.78 1.94 -10.43
CA VAL A 115 -9.95 1.55 -9.63
C VAL A 115 -11.21 1.78 -10.44
N SER A 116 -12.07 0.78 -10.51
CA SER A 116 -13.37 0.83 -11.17
C SER A 116 -14.49 0.64 -10.16
N THR A 117 -15.47 1.53 -10.17
CA THR A 117 -16.70 1.48 -9.35
C THR A 117 -17.82 2.23 -10.07
N THR A 118 -19.04 2.15 -9.56
CA THR A 118 -20.17 2.92 -10.09
C THR A 118 -20.24 4.32 -9.47
N LEU A 119 -20.83 5.28 -10.20
CA LEU A 119 -21.11 6.61 -9.63
C LEU A 119 -22.00 6.50 -8.39
N GLN A 120 -22.99 5.61 -8.42
CA GLN A 120 -23.90 5.38 -7.30
C GLN A 120 -23.17 4.95 -6.02
N GLU A 121 -22.24 3.99 -6.10
CA GLU A 121 -21.44 3.56 -4.96
C GLU A 121 -20.55 4.67 -4.41
N LEU A 122 -19.96 5.46 -5.32
CA LEU A 122 -19.11 6.60 -4.94
C LEU A 122 -19.92 7.70 -4.25
N GLU A 123 -21.09 8.07 -4.79
CA GLU A 123 -22.00 9.06 -4.20
C GLU A 123 -22.57 8.60 -2.85
N ALA A 124 -22.87 7.31 -2.72
CA ALA A 124 -23.32 6.73 -1.46
C ALA A 124 -22.19 6.55 -0.42
N ALA A 125 -20.93 6.73 -0.82
CA ALA A 125 -19.74 6.40 -0.03
C ALA A 125 -19.79 4.97 0.56
N ALA A 126 -20.40 4.04 -0.18
CA ALA A 126 -20.69 2.68 0.27
C ALA A 126 -20.64 1.69 -0.90
N GLY A 127 -20.31 0.43 -0.61
CA GLY A 127 -20.11 -0.61 -1.63
C GLY A 127 -18.63 -0.93 -1.83
N HIS A 128 -18.28 -1.45 -3.01
CA HIS A 128 -16.93 -1.88 -3.31
C HIS A 128 -16.50 -1.45 -4.72
N ALA A 129 -15.21 -1.22 -4.87
CA ALA A 129 -14.55 -1.06 -6.14
C ALA A 129 -13.67 -2.27 -6.46
N ILE A 130 -13.30 -2.41 -7.73
CA ILE A 130 -12.37 -3.43 -8.21
C ILE A 130 -11.14 -2.74 -8.79
N THR A 131 -9.95 -3.20 -8.42
CA THR A 131 -8.70 -2.73 -9.04
C THR A 131 -8.44 -3.43 -10.36
N GLY A 132 -7.65 -2.84 -11.26
CA GLY A 132 -7.20 -3.50 -12.48
C GLY A 132 -6.44 -4.81 -12.26
N GLY A 133 -5.90 -5.02 -11.05
CA GLY A 133 -5.27 -6.27 -10.60
C GLY A 133 -6.24 -7.30 -10.00
N GLY A 134 -7.54 -6.98 -9.93
CA GLY A 134 -8.59 -7.87 -9.42
C GLY A 134 -8.84 -7.83 -7.92
N SER A 135 -8.24 -6.89 -7.18
CA SER A 135 -8.51 -6.70 -5.75
C SER A 135 -9.81 -5.95 -5.53
N TRP A 136 -10.56 -6.31 -4.49
CA TRP A 136 -11.75 -5.58 -4.06
C TRP A 136 -11.35 -4.53 -3.02
N LEU A 137 -11.92 -3.32 -3.11
CA LEU A 137 -11.67 -2.24 -2.16
C LEU A 137 -13.00 -1.68 -1.65
N PRO A 138 -13.22 -1.56 -0.33
CA PRO A 138 -14.32 -0.76 0.19
C PRO A 138 -14.25 0.69 -0.34
N ILE A 139 -15.39 1.33 -0.61
CA ILE A 139 -15.39 2.73 -1.11
C ILE A 139 -14.69 3.70 -0.14
N SER A 140 -14.74 3.43 1.17
CA SER A 140 -13.96 4.18 2.16
C SER A 140 -12.45 4.14 1.87
N ASP A 141 -11.93 3.00 1.44
CA ASP A 141 -10.52 2.84 1.08
C ASP A 141 -10.20 3.49 -0.26
N VAL A 142 -11.13 3.46 -1.21
CA VAL A 142 -11.00 4.20 -2.47
C VAL A 142 -10.88 5.70 -2.20
N ILE A 143 -11.77 6.26 -1.36
CA ILE A 143 -11.74 7.68 -0.98
C ILE A 143 -10.43 8.03 -0.26
N ARG A 144 -9.96 7.16 0.63
CA ARG A 144 -8.69 7.36 1.36
C ARG A 144 -7.48 7.30 0.44
N LEU A 145 -7.43 6.33 -0.48
CA LEU A 145 -6.40 6.26 -1.52
C LEU A 145 -6.42 7.49 -2.42
N ALA A 146 -7.62 7.95 -2.77
CA ALA A 146 -7.85 9.15 -3.54
C ALA A 146 -7.18 10.38 -2.91
N ARG A 147 -7.23 10.58 -1.59
CA ARG A 147 -6.61 11.76 -0.93
C ARG A 147 -5.13 12.01 -1.29
N HIS A 148 -4.41 10.98 -1.72
CA HIS A 148 -2.99 11.04 -2.05
C HIS A 148 -2.70 10.85 -3.55
N ALA A 149 -3.72 10.85 -4.40
CA ALA A 149 -3.59 10.55 -5.83
C ALA A 149 -3.68 11.82 -6.69
N HIS A 150 -2.98 11.83 -7.82
CA HIS A 150 -3.33 12.73 -8.92
C HIS A 150 -4.59 12.20 -9.59
N HIS A 151 -5.71 12.87 -9.34
CA HIS A 151 -7.02 12.44 -9.80
C HIS A 151 -7.22 12.66 -11.29
N TYR A 152 -7.53 11.58 -11.99
CA TYR A 152 -8.11 11.63 -13.32
C TYR A 152 -9.44 10.89 -13.27
N LEU A 153 -10.55 11.63 -13.37
CA LEU A 153 -11.88 11.05 -13.46
C LEU A 153 -12.21 10.84 -14.93
N THR A 154 -12.44 9.58 -15.32
CA THR A 154 -12.98 9.23 -16.63
C THR A 154 -14.32 8.55 -16.41
N LEU A 155 -15.39 9.16 -16.91
CA LEU A 155 -16.71 8.56 -16.87
C LEU A 155 -16.93 7.69 -18.10
N PHE A 156 -17.57 6.55 -17.88
CA PHE A 156 -18.04 5.68 -18.95
C PHE A 156 -19.54 5.47 -18.80
N ASP A 157 -20.27 5.57 -19.90
CA ASP A 157 -21.62 5.04 -20.02
C ASP A 157 -21.50 3.68 -20.72
N GLU A 158 -21.70 2.63 -19.94
CA GLU A 158 -21.37 1.24 -20.28
C GLU A 158 -19.88 1.05 -20.68
N ARG A 159 -19.59 1.17 -21.98
CA ARG A 159 -18.24 1.02 -22.57
C ARG A 159 -17.79 2.24 -23.36
N LYS A 160 -18.58 3.31 -23.34
CA LYS A 160 -18.29 4.53 -24.11
C LYS A 160 -17.79 5.62 -23.16
N PRO A 161 -16.61 6.22 -23.42
CA PRO A 161 -16.16 7.35 -22.63
C PRO A 161 -17.14 8.51 -22.79
N VAL A 162 -17.52 9.13 -21.67
CA VAL A 162 -18.40 10.29 -21.63
C VAL A 162 -17.59 11.48 -21.14
N VAL A 163 -17.73 12.61 -21.84
CA VAL A 163 -17.08 13.87 -21.46
C VAL A 163 -17.90 14.52 -20.34
N LEU A 164 -17.23 14.93 -19.28
CA LEU A 164 -17.85 15.64 -18.17
C LEU A 164 -18.04 17.11 -18.58
N TYR A 165 -19.29 17.53 -18.80
CA TYR A 165 -19.62 18.93 -19.00
C TYR A 165 -19.85 19.58 -17.63
N HIS A 166 -19.03 20.57 -17.27
CA HIS A 166 -19.30 21.45 -16.14
C HIS A 166 -20.19 22.62 -16.63
N ALA A 167 -21.25 22.93 -15.89
CA ALA A 167 -22.12 24.09 -16.11
C ALA A 167 -21.59 25.32 -15.37
#